data_AF-A0A2E7VGB8-F1
#
_entry.id   AF-A0A2E7VGB8-F1
#
_cell.length_a   1.000
_cell.length_b   1.000
_cell.length_c   1.000
_cell.angle_alpha   90.00
_cell.angle_beta   90.00
_cell.angle_gamma   90.00
#
_symmetry.space_group_name_H-M   'P 1'
#
loop_
_entity.id
_entity.type
_entity.pdbx_description
1 polymer ?
#
loop_
_entity_poly.entity_id
_entity_poly.type
_entity_poly.pdbx_seq_one_letter_code
_entity_poly.pdbx_strand_id
1 'polypeptide(L)'
;MKQKEETNAGPYRGRIAPTPSGYLHPGHGRTFRVAMERAHKAEGVLVYRTEDLDQSRCRPKYLEAAMQDLRGFGLSWEEGPDVGGPFGPYIQSQRMNHYLAAWQKLHASGYIYPCSCSRKDVRNALSAPHADDPVFPSELRPPPGTGSDAVSPGATNWRFRVPDERALSFEDGRCGPQSFVAGQVFGDFLVWRKDGFPSYELAVVADDVAMRITEVVRGEDLLKSTARQILIYESLGVEAPDFYHCELMLDAEGKRLAKRDGVTRLTEHDAGG
;
A
#
# COMPACT_ATOMS: atom_id res chain seq x y z
N MET A 1 18.66 -29.02 -19.33
CA MET A 1 19.25 -28.26 -18.21
C MET A 1 19.42 -26.82 -18.68
N LYS A 2 18.49 -25.93 -18.32
CA LYS A 2 18.67 -24.48 -18.49
C LYS A 2 19.03 -23.95 -17.10
N GLN A 3 20.23 -23.39 -16.98
CA GLN A 3 20.66 -22.67 -15.79
C GLN A 3 19.67 -21.53 -15.55
N LYS A 4 19.09 -21.48 -14.35
CA LYS A 4 18.36 -20.32 -13.87
C LYS A 4 19.41 -19.21 -13.71
N GLU A 5 19.29 -18.14 -14.49
CA GLU A 5 20.03 -16.91 -14.22
C GLU A 5 19.72 -16.50 -12.78
N GLU A 6 20.76 -16.42 -11.95
CA GLU A 6 20.68 -15.77 -10.64
C GLU A 6 20.31 -14.31 -10.89
N THR A 7 19.03 -13.99 -10.72
CA THR A 7 18.58 -12.60 -10.67
C THR A 7 19.37 -11.93 -9.57
N ASN A 8 20.18 -10.95 -9.96
CA ASN A 8 21.01 -10.12 -9.09
C ASN A 8 20.12 -9.21 -8.21
N ALA A 9 19.27 -9.83 -7.39
CA ALA A 9 18.47 -9.16 -6.40
C ALA A 9 19.44 -8.70 -5.30
N GLY A 10 19.45 -7.40 -5.02
CA GLY A 10 20.21 -6.85 -3.90
C GLY A 10 19.83 -7.52 -2.57
N PRO A 11 20.52 -7.16 -1.48
CA PRO A 11 20.20 -7.72 -0.16
C PRO A 11 18.71 -7.52 0.18
N TYR A 12 18.12 -8.46 0.92
CA TYR A 12 16.71 -8.40 1.30
C TYR A 12 16.38 -7.08 2.00
N ARG A 13 15.26 -6.46 1.62
CA ARG A 13 14.72 -5.24 2.25
C ARG A 13 13.22 -5.37 2.45
N GLY A 14 12.82 -5.49 3.71
CA GLY A 14 11.42 -5.46 4.14
C GLY A 14 11.04 -4.10 4.73
N ARG A 15 9.75 -3.90 5.03
CA ARG A 15 9.28 -2.73 5.77
C ARG A 15 8.09 -3.00 6.68
N ILE A 16 8.00 -2.21 7.73
CA ILE A 16 6.80 -2.00 8.55
C ILE A 16 6.28 -0.59 8.29
N ALA A 17 4.99 -0.49 7.98
CA ALA A 17 4.40 0.73 7.45
C ALA A 17 3.11 1.15 8.17
N PRO A 18 3.18 1.59 9.45
CA PRO A 18 1.99 1.97 10.19
C PRO A 18 1.44 3.35 9.78
N THR A 19 0.13 3.45 9.62
CA THR A 19 -0.60 4.73 9.59
C THR A 19 -0.86 5.26 11.02
N PRO A 20 -0.47 6.49 11.39
CA PRO A 20 -0.65 7.03 12.74
C PRO A 20 -2.08 7.56 12.98
N SER A 21 -3.10 6.74 12.71
CA SER A 21 -4.53 7.08 12.82
C SER A 21 -5.20 6.61 14.12
N GLY A 22 -4.43 6.09 15.06
CA GLY A 22 -4.87 5.47 16.31
C GLY A 22 -3.76 4.60 16.89
N TYR A 23 -3.92 4.13 18.13
CA TYR A 23 -2.97 3.18 18.74
C TYR A 23 -2.93 1.86 17.97
N LEU A 24 -1.77 1.21 17.98
CA LEU A 24 -1.60 -0.11 17.37
C LEU A 24 -2.28 -1.17 18.24
N HIS A 25 -2.91 -2.15 17.57
CA HIS A 25 -3.50 -3.32 18.20
C HIS A 25 -2.63 -4.57 17.95
N PRO A 26 -2.81 -5.67 18.70
CA PRO A 26 -2.00 -6.89 18.60
C PRO A 26 -1.82 -7.46 17.19
N GLY A 27 -2.87 -7.45 16.36
CA GLY A 27 -2.78 -7.84 14.94
C GLY A 27 -1.73 -7.07 14.11
N HIS A 28 -1.51 -5.77 14.39
CA HIS A 28 -0.41 -5.03 13.75
C HIS A 28 0.95 -5.56 14.21
N GLY A 29 1.14 -5.71 15.52
CA GLY A 29 2.39 -6.24 16.09
C GLY A 29 2.73 -7.63 15.56
N ARG A 30 1.74 -8.53 15.44
CA ARG A 30 1.94 -9.87 14.83
C ARG A 30 2.41 -9.77 13.38
N THR A 31 1.75 -8.95 12.55
CA THR A 31 2.12 -8.77 11.14
C THR A 31 3.53 -8.17 11.01
N PHE A 32 3.84 -7.15 11.79
CA PHE A 32 5.13 -6.47 11.77
C PHE A 32 6.27 -7.33 12.34
N ARG A 33 5.98 -8.19 13.32
CA ARG A 33 6.94 -9.19 13.81
C ARG A 33 7.30 -10.19 12.71
N VAL A 34 6.32 -10.68 11.94
CA VAL A 34 6.61 -11.54 10.78
C VAL A 34 7.50 -10.80 9.77
N ALA A 35 7.25 -9.51 9.51
CA ALA A 35 8.11 -8.71 8.63
C ALA A 35 9.56 -8.65 9.12
N MET A 36 9.75 -8.40 10.42
CA MET A 36 11.06 -8.37 11.07
C MET A 36 11.75 -9.74 11.04
N GLU A 37 11.06 -10.82 11.39
CA GLU A 37 11.61 -12.18 11.39
C GLU A 37 12.07 -12.61 10.00
N ARG A 38 11.34 -12.22 8.95
CA ARG A 38 11.73 -12.47 7.56
C ARG A 38 12.96 -11.67 7.15
N ALA A 39 13.04 -10.40 7.55
CA ALA A 39 14.25 -9.59 7.35
C ALA A 39 15.47 -10.19 8.06
N HIS A 40 15.33 -10.58 9.33
CA HIS A 40 16.41 -11.19 10.10
C HIS A 40 16.84 -12.54 9.51
N LYS A 41 15.89 -13.40 9.12
CA LYS A 41 16.19 -14.71 8.51
C LYS A 41 16.95 -14.56 7.19
N ALA A 42 16.68 -13.49 6.45
CA ALA A 42 17.37 -13.17 5.20
C ALA A 42 18.64 -12.33 5.39
N GLU A 43 19.05 -12.06 6.65
CA GLU A 43 20.17 -11.17 6.98
C GLU A 43 20.06 -9.79 6.28
N GLY A 44 18.81 -9.33 6.12
CA GLY A 44 18.45 -8.13 5.39
C GLY A 44 18.17 -6.92 6.28
N VAL A 45 17.54 -5.91 5.67
CA VAL A 45 17.17 -4.65 6.31
C VAL A 45 15.66 -4.59 6.51
N LEU A 46 15.23 -4.17 7.69
CA LEU A 46 13.85 -3.77 7.97
C LEU A 46 13.76 -2.25 8.04
N VAL A 47 12.84 -1.67 7.25
CA VAL A 47 12.57 -0.23 7.22
C VAL A 47 11.28 0.08 7.98
N TYR A 48 11.30 1.09 8.86
CA TYR A 48 10.10 1.72 9.40
C TYR A 48 9.70 2.90 8.51
N ARG A 49 8.46 2.90 8.00
CA ARG A 49 7.91 4.02 7.21
C ARG A 49 6.57 4.49 7.79
N THR A 50 6.49 5.77 8.14
CA THR A 50 5.22 6.36 8.57
C THR A 50 4.31 6.67 7.38
N GLU A 51 3.12 6.08 7.34
CA GLU A 51 2.10 6.34 6.31
C GLU A 51 1.09 7.41 6.75
N ASP A 52 1.44 8.71 6.64
CA ASP A 52 0.68 9.84 7.19
C ASP A 52 -0.08 10.70 6.15
N LEU A 53 -0.30 10.19 4.94
CA LEU A 53 -0.96 10.94 3.85
C LEU A 53 -2.46 11.21 4.08
N ASP A 54 -3.07 10.61 5.09
CA ASP A 54 -4.41 10.96 5.54
C ASP A 54 -4.33 11.90 6.75
N GLN A 55 -4.02 13.16 6.49
CA GLN A 55 -3.86 14.19 7.52
C GLN A 55 -5.10 14.35 8.41
N SER A 56 -6.29 14.04 7.90
CA SER A 56 -7.54 14.13 8.67
C SER A 56 -7.59 13.14 9.83
N ARG A 57 -6.95 11.97 9.66
CA ARG A 57 -6.89 10.89 10.65
C ARG A 57 -5.58 10.85 11.43
N CYS A 58 -4.49 11.37 10.87
CA CYS A 58 -3.18 11.32 11.51
C CYS A 58 -3.05 12.35 12.63
N ARG A 59 -2.49 11.95 13.77
CA ARG A 59 -2.22 12.85 14.91
C ARG A 59 -0.80 12.65 15.41
N PRO A 60 -0.05 13.72 15.77
CA PRO A 60 1.31 13.60 16.28
C PRO A 60 1.45 12.61 17.45
N LYS A 61 0.48 12.59 18.38
CA LYS A 61 0.47 11.65 19.51
C LYS A 61 0.54 10.17 19.10
N TYR A 62 -0.03 9.80 17.95
CA TYR A 62 -0.03 8.42 17.47
C TYR A 62 1.26 8.07 16.70
N LEU A 63 1.99 9.08 16.22
CA LEU A 63 3.27 8.87 15.53
C LEU A 63 4.33 8.34 16.49
N GLU A 64 4.52 9.05 17.61
CA GLU A 64 5.47 8.66 18.66
C GLU A 64 5.04 7.36 19.34
N ALA A 65 3.75 7.25 19.67
CA ALA A 65 3.20 6.05 20.31
C ALA A 65 3.40 4.79 19.45
N ALA A 66 3.22 4.87 18.12
CA ALA A 66 3.40 3.71 17.26
C ALA A 66 4.83 3.15 17.31
N MET A 67 5.86 4.02 17.30
CA MET A 67 7.25 3.59 17.41
C MET A 67 7.57 3.02 18.81
N GLN A 68 7.05 3.66 19.86
CA GLN A 68 7.23 3.21 21.24
C GLN A 68 6.56 1.86 21.48
N ASP A 69 5.31 1.69 21.04
CA ASP A 69 4.56 0.44 21.14
C ASP A 69 5.33 -0.69 20.45
N LEU A 70 5.80 -0.48 19.21
CA LEU A 70 6.51 -1.52 18.46
C LEU A 70 7.85 -1.90 19.08
N ARG A 71 8.61 -0.92 19.60
CA ARG A 71 9.83 -1.20 20.38
C ARG A 71 9.53 -1.97 21.66
N GLY A 72 8.48 -1.59 22.38
CA GLY A 72 8.02 -2.31 23.58
C GLY A 72 7.64 -3.75 23.28
N PHE A 73 7.06 -4.00 22.10
CA PHE A 73 6.74 -5.35 21.59
C PHE A 73 7.95 -6.13 21.04
N GLY A 74 9.16 -5.58 21.20
CA GLY A 74 10.41 -6.23 20.80
C GLY A 74 10.77 -6.08 19.32
N LEU A 75 10.17 -5.12 18.59
CA LEU A 75 10.54 -4.86 17.20
C LEU A 75 11.64 -3.79 17.12
N SER A 76 12.62 -4.05 16.26
CA SER A 76 13.66 -3.13 15.85
C SER A 76 13.69 -2.99 14.33
N TRP A 77 14.26 -1.89 13.84
CA TRP A 77 14.44 -1.60 12.42
C TRP A 77 15.77 -0.90 12.22
N GLU A 78 16.41 -1.14 11.07
CA GLU A 78 17.71 -0.58 10.71
C GLU A 78 17.57 0.80 10.06
N GLU A 79 16.41 1.08 9.45
CA GLU A 79 16.11 2.35 8.78
C GLU A 79 14.77 2.89 9.24
N GLY A 80 14.65 4.20 9.45
CA GLY A 80 13.43 4.80 9.96
C GLY A 80 13.53 6.29 10.24
N PRO A 81 12.43 6.96 10.60
CA PRO A 81 12.40 8.41 10.84
C PRO A 81 13.26 8.83 12.04
N ASP A 82 13.49 7.92 12.98
CA ASP A 82 14.23 8.14 14.22
C ASP A 82 15.70 7.70 14.15
N VAL A 83 16.02 6.68 13.35
CA VAL A 83 17.39 6.16 13.16
C VAL A 83 18.06 6.64 11.87
N GLY A 84 17.29 7.21 10.94
CA GLY A 84 17.78 7.65 9.64
C GLY A 84 18.00 6.50 8.65
N GLY A 85 18.89 6.72 7.69
CA GLY A 85 19.27 5.76 6.66
C GLY A 85 19.28 6.36 5.24
N PRO A 86 19.72 5.59 4.24
CA PRO A 86 20.05 6.11 2.92
C PRO A 86 18.84 6.50 2.05
N PHE A 87 17.63 6.06 2.39
CA PHE A 87 16.42 6.28 1.58
C PHE A 87 15.39 7.22 2.23
N GLY A 88 15.82 7.98 3.24
CA GLY A 88 14.99 8.98 3.90
C GLY A 88 14.49 10.09 2.94
N PRO A 89 13.52 10.92 3.38
CA PRO A 89 12.84 10.84 4.68
C PRO A 89 11.88 9.65 4.75
N TYR A 90 11.65 9.09 5.95
CA TYR A 90 10.81 7.89 6.15
C TYR A 90 9.36 8.22 6.56
N ILE A 91 8.91 9.42 6.24
CA ILE A 91 7.57 9.93 6.53
C ILE A 91 6.91 10.34 5.22
N GLN A 92 5.78 9.73 4.89
CA GLN A 92 5.20 9.87 3.55
C GLN A 92 4.85 11.30 3.15
N SER A 93 4.36 12.12 4.08
CA SER A 93 4.05 13.53 3.84
C SER A 93 5.26 14.37 3.40
N GLN A 94 6.48 13.91 3.69
CA GLN A 94 7.74 14.57 3.33
C GLN A 94 8.31 14.07 1.98
N ARG A 95 7.64 13.13 1.30
CA ARG A 95 8.16 12.42 0.12
C ARG A 95 7.44 12.78 -1.17
N MET A 96 6.78 13.93 -1.21
CA MET A 96 5.86 14.32 -2.28
C MET A 96 6.52 14.34 -3.68
N ASN A 97 7.81 14.61 -3.76
CA ASN A 97 8.55 14.55 -5.02
C ASN A 97 8.59 13.15 -5.64
N HIS A 98 8.66 12.08 -4.83
CA HIS A 98 8.66 10.70 -5.32
C HIS A 98 7.33 10.34 -5.98
N TYR A 99 6.22 10.72 -5.35
CA TYR A 99 4.89 10.39 -5.88
C TYR A 99 4.56 11.23 -7.12
N LEU A 100 5.01 12.48 -7.18
CA LEU A 100 4.88 13.30 -8.39
C LEU A 100 5.69 12.70 -9.55
N ALA A 101 6.92 12.23 -9.30
CA ALA A 101 7.73 11.57 -10.33
C ALA A 101 7.08 10.27 -10.82
N ALA A 102 6.51 9.46 -9.92
CA ALA A 102 5.75 8.26 -10.31
C ALA A 102 4.51 8.62 -11.12
N TRP A 103 3.75 9.64 -10.71
CA TRP A 103 2.60 10.15 -11.45
C TRP A 103 3.00 10.60 -12.87
N GLN A 104 4.10 11.35 -13.01
CA GLN A 104 4.59 11.83 -14.32
C GLN A 104 4.93 10.67 -15.26
N LYS A 105 5.56 9.60 -14.75
CA LYS A 105 5.85 8.39 -15.54
C LYS A 105 4.58 7.69 -15.99
N LEU A 106 3.61 7.50 -15.09
CA LEU A 106 2.33 6.90 -15.44
C LEU A 106 1.54 7.74 -16.45
N HIS A 107 1.60 9.07 -16.31
CA HIS A 107 0.98 10.02 -17.22
C HIS A 107 1.59 9.98 -18.61
N ALA A 108 2.92 10.05 -18.70
CA ALA A 108 3.67 9.98 -19.96
C ALA A 108 3.42 8.66 -20.72
N SER A 109 3.22 7.56 -19.97
CA SER A 109 2.89 6.25 -20.54
C SER A 109 1.40 6.05 -20.85
N GLY A 110 0.54 7.05 -20.59
CA GLY A 110 -0.89 7.01 -20.93
C GLY A 110 -1.74 6.10 -20.03
N TYR A 111 -1.20 5.62 -18.90
CA TYR A 111 -1.91 4.71 -17.99
C TYR A 111 -2.89 5.41 -17.05
N ILE A 112 -2.84 6.73 -16.93
CA ILE A 112 -3.69 7.48 -16.01
C ILE A 112 -4.45 8.60 -16.72
N TYR A 113 -5.61 8.95 -16.18
CA TYR A 113 -6.47 10.00 -16.72
C TYR A 113 -7.15 10.80 -15.59
N PRO A 114 -7.49 12.08 -15.82
CA PRO A 114 -8.21 12.88 -14.85
C PRO A 114 -9.69 12.48 -14.83
N CYS A 115 -10.29 12.43 -13.64
CA CYS A 115 -11.65 11.98 -13.41
C CYS A 115 -12.39 12.98 -12.51
N SER A 116 -13.46 13.58 -13.04
CA SER A 116 -14.34 14.48 -12.29
C SER A 116 -15.49 13.75 -11.56
N CYS A 117 -15.68 12.45 -11.81
CA CYS A 117 -16.76 11.67 -11.22
C CYS A 117 -16.70 11.69 -9.69
N SER A 118 -17.82 12.06 -9.07
CA SER A 118 -18.01 11.99 -7.63
C SER A 118 -18.27 10.54 -7.18
N ARG A 119 -18.13 10.28 -5.88
CA ARG A 119 -18.55 9.00 -5.28
C ARG A 119 -20.05 8.70 -5.50
N LYS A 120 -20.87 9.74 -5.70
CA LYS A 120 -22.30 9.59 -5.99
C LYS A 120 -22.50 9.11 -7.44
N ASP A 121 -21.76 9.70 -8.38
CA ASP A 121 -21.84 9.31 -9.80
C ASP A 121 -21.43 7.85 -10.01
N VAL A 122 -20.32 7.44 -9.37
CA VAL A 122 -19.86 6.05 -9.38
C VAL A 122 -20.92 5.10 -8.83
N ARG A 123 -21.55 5.44 -7.70
CA ARG A 123 -22.62 4.60 -7.10
C ARG A 123 -23.87 4.51 -7.96
N ASN A 124 -24.28 5.61 -8.58
CA ASN A 124 -25.48 5.66 -9.42
C ASN A 124 -25.33 4.84 -10.71
N ALA A 125 -24.10 4.71 -11.22
CA ALA A 125 -23.80 3.93 -12.41
C ALA A 125 -23.70 2.41 -12.14
N LEU A 126 -23.77 1.98 -10.87
CA LEU A 126 -23.69 0.57 -10.50
C LEU A 126 -25.07 -0.03 -10.34
N SER A 127 -25.23 -1.24 -10.86
CA SER A 127 -26.42 -2.07 -10.64
C SER A 127 -26.60 -2.48 -9.16
N ALA A 128 -25.51 -2.56 -8.39
CA ALA A 128 -25.51 -2.84 -6.96
C ALA A 128 -24.86 -1.68 -6.16
N PRO A 129 -25.61 -0.62 -5.82
CA PRO A 129 -25.07 0.60 -5.20
C PRO A 129 -24.59 0.44 -3.75
N HIS A 130 -24.74 -0.75 -3.15
CA HIS A 130 -24.42 -1.05 -1.74
C HIS A 130 -23.16 -1.90 -1.54
N ALA A 131 -22.36 -2.16 -2.58
CA ALA A 131 -21.06 -2.81 -2.39
C ALA A 131 -20.08 -1.90 -1.63
N ASP A 132 -19.35 -2.45 -0.65
CA ASP A 132 -18.40 -1.69 0.17
C ASP A 132 -17.18 -1.17 -0.62
N ASP A 133 -16.74 -1.90 -1.66
CA ASP A 133 -15.66 -1.50 -2.57
C ASP A 133 -16.10 -1.69 -4.03
N PRO A 134 -16.88 -0.73 -4.58
CA PRO A 134 -17.41 -0.85 -5.92
C PRO A 134 -16.34 -0.73 -7.00
N VAL A 135 -16.42 -1.59 -8.01
CA VAL A 135 -15.62 -1.48 -9.23
C VAL A 135 -15.99 -0.20 -9.98
N PHE A 136 -15.01 0.60 -10.40
CA PHE A 136 -15.31 1.82 -11.16
C PHE A 136 -15.91 1.44 -12.53
N PRO A 137 -17.10 1.95 -12.88
CA PRO A 137 -17.78 1.61 -14.14
C PRO A 137 -16.99 2.09 -15.35
N SER A 138 -16.84 1.22 -16.34
CA SER A 138 -16.07 1.50 -17.56
C SER A 138 -16.70 2.63 -18.40
N GLU A 139 -18.02 2.82 -18.27
CA GLU A 139 -18.84 3.82 -18.96
C GLU A 139 -18.53 5.24 -18.47
N LEU A 140 -17.97 5.36 -17.26
CA LEU A 140 -17.52 6.63 -16.69
C LEU A 140 -16.08 6.98 -17.10
N ARG A 141 -15.43 6.15 -17.92
CA ARG A 141 -14.10 6.47 -18.45
C ARG A 141 -14.20 7.56 -19.50
N PRO A 142 -13.36 8.60 -19.43
CA PRO A 142 -13.20 9.50 -20.56
C PRO A 142 -12.46 8.79 -21.71
N PRO A 143 -12.50 9.33 -22.93
CA PRO A 143 -11.71 8.82 -24.05
C PRO A 143 -10.22 8.73 -23.71
N PRO A 144 -9.47 7.75 -24.26
CA PRO A 144 -8.01 7.72 -24.17
C PRO A 144 -7.37 9.05 -24.62
N GLY A 145 -6.30 9.46 -23.95
CA GLY A 145 -5.64 10.75 -24.19
C GLY A 145 -6.25 11.94 -23.46
N THR A 146 -7.39 11.79 -22.77
CA THR A 146 -7.94 12.86 -21.93
C THR A 146 -6.93 13.29 -20.86
N GLY A 147 -6.59 14.58 -20.82
CA GLY A 147 -5.59 15.14 -19.90
C GLY A 147 -4.14 14.92 -20.32
N SER A 148 -3.86 14.59 -21.58
CA SER A 148 -2.48 14.36 -22.08
C SER A 148 -1.57 15.58 -21.98
N ASP A 149 -2.13 16.78 -21.94
CA ASP A 149 -1.44 18.07 -21.82
C ASP A 149 -1.16 18.47 -20.36
N ALA A 150 -1.65 17.70 -19.38
CA ALA A 150 -1.45 18.00 -17.97
C ALA A 150 0.02 17.88 -17.57
N VAL A 151 0.57 18.95 -17.00
CA VAL A 151 1.95 18.97 -16.48
C VAL A 151 2.06 18.59 -15.00
N SER A 152 0.92 18.55 -14.31
CA SER A 152 0.81 18.13 -12.90
C SER A 152 -0.59 17.60 -12.60
N PRO A 153 -0.79 16.90 -11.47
CA PRO A 153 -2.10 16.36 -11.10
C PRO A 153 -3.17 17.43 -10.83
N GLY A 154 -2.77 18.59 -10.29
CA GLY A 154 -3.67 19.65 -9.87
C GLY A 154 -4.70 19.22 -8.81
N ALA A 155 -5.81 19.97 -8.72
CA ALA A 155 -6.92 19.70 -7.81
C ALA A 155 -7.96 18.73 -8.41
N THR A 156 -7.51 17.69 -9.09
CA THR A 156 -8.36 16.71 -9.79
C THR A 156 -7.99 15.29 -9.36
N ASN A 157 -8.98 14.39 -9.30
CA ASN A 157 -8.68 12.98 -9.09
C ASN A 157 -8.06 12.42 -10.38
N TRP A 158 -6.99 11.64 -10.25
CA TRP A 158 -6.46 10.85 -11.34
C TRP A 158 -6.70 9.38 -11.05
N ARG A 159 -7.07 8.63 -12.09
CA ARG A 159 -7.29 7.19 -12.01
C ARG A 159 -6.34 6.44 -12.91
N PHE A 160 -5.95 5.25 -12.49
CA PHE A 160 -5.31 4.27 -13.34
C PHE A 160 -6.36 3.65 -14.26
N ARG A 161 -6.12 3.67 -15.57
CA ARG A 161 -6.91 2.98 -16.57
C ARG A 161 -6.49 1.51 -16.59
N VAL A 162 -7.28 0.66 -15.94
CA VAL A 162 -7.02 -0.77 -15.93
C VAL A 162 -7.42 -1.34 -17.29
N PRO A 163 -6.56 -2.11 -17.97
CA PRO A 163 -6.95 -2.77 -19.21
C PRO A 163 -8.13 -3.71 -18.98
N ASP A 164 -9.08 -3.70 -19.91
CA ASP A 164 -10.30 -4.51 -19.80
C ASP A 164 -9.98 -6.00 -19.79
N GLU A 165 -10.72 -6.73 -18.96
CA GLU A 165 -10.56 -8.18 -18.77
C GLU A 165 -9.15 -8.64 -18.37
N ARG A 166 -8.28 -7.70 -17.96
CA ARG A 166 -6.92 -8.02 -17.48
C ARG A 166 -7.01 -8.99 -16.31
N ALA A 167 -6.59 -10.22 -16.56
CA ALA A 167 -6.25 -11.17 -15.51
C ALA A 167 -4.87 -10.82 -14.97
N LEU A 168 -4.80 -10.64 -13.65
CA LEU A 168 -3.57 -10.40 -12.92
C LEU A 168 -3.39 -11.54 -11.93
N SER A 169 -2.24 -12.20 -12.01
CA SER A 169 -1.88 -13.28 -11.12
C SER A 169 -0.51 -13.03 -10.50
N PHE A 170 -0.34 -13.45 -9.26
CA PHE A 170 0.93 -13.40 -8.55
C PHE A 170 1.01 -14.54 -7.54
N GLU A 171 2.22 -14.92 -7.16
CA GLU A 171 2.46 -15.88 -6.09
C GLU A 171 2.58 -15.13 -4.76
N ASP A 172 1.76 -15.49 -3.77
CA ASP A 172 1.94 -14.99 -2.40
C ASP A 172 2.65 -16.04 -1.54
N GLY A 173 3.65 -15.60 -0.77
CA GLY A 173 4.46 -16.48 0.06
C GLY A 173 3.70 -17.23 1.17
N ARG A 174 2.46 -16.83 1.50
CA ARG A 174 1.57 -17.60 2.40
C ARG A 174 0.27 -18.03 1.71
N CYS A 175 -0.41 -17.12 1.03
CA CYS A 175 -1.71 -17.39 0.42
C CYS A 175 -1.59 -18.26 -0.85
N GLY A 176 -0.38 -18.48 -1.37
CA GLY A 176 -0.14 -19.23 -2.59
C GLY A 176 -0.59 -18.45 -3.85
N PRO A 177 -0.88 -19.14 -4.96
CA PRO A 177 -1.27 -18.51 -6.21
C PRO A 177 -2.53 -17.65 -6.06
N GLN A 178 -2.44 -16.38 -6.43
CA GLN A 178 -3.55 -15.43 -6.44
C GLN A 178 -3.93 -15.05 -7.86
N SER A 179 -5.22 -14.81 -8.11
CA SER A 179 -5.71 -14.36 -9.42
C SER A 179 -6.91 -13.43 -9.29
N PHE A 180 -6.83 -12.29 -9.95
CA PHE A 180 -7.87 -11.26 -9.97
C PHE A 180 -8.14 -10.83 -11.41
N VAL A 181 -9.42 -10.65 -11.76
CA VAL A 181 -9.82 -10.21 -13.11
C VAL A 181 -10.41 -8.80 -13.02
N ALA A 182 -9.84 -7.88 -13.81
CA ALA A 182 -10.35 -6.53 -13.95
C ALA A 182 -11.81 -6.52 -14.45
N GLY A 183 -12.63 -5.62 -13.93
CA GLY A 183 -14.06 -5.55 -14.18
C GLY A 183 -14.91 -6.44 -13.27
N GLN A 184 -14.34 -7.47 -12.65
CA GLN A 184 -15.07 -8.35 -11.71
C GLN A 184 -14.82 -7.97 -10.25
N VAL A 185 -13.55 -7.89 -9.86
CA VAL A 185 -13.15 -7.73 -8.44
C VAL A 185 -12.45 -6.40 -8.16
N PHE A 186 -11.93 -5.75 -9.22
CA PHE A 186 -11.38 -4.39 -9.19
C PHE A 186 -11.52 -3.74 -10.58
N GLY A 187 -11.35 -2.42 -10.65
CA GLY A 187 -11.33 -1.66 -11.91
C GLY A 187 -10.53 -0.38 -11.71
N ASP A 188 -10.80 0.66 -12.49
CA ASP A 188 -10.03 1.90 -12.48
C ASP A 188 -9.99 2.55 -11.08
N PHE A 189 -8.81 2.56 -10.48
CA PHE A 189 -8.60 3.00 -9.10
C PHE A 189 -7.88 4.36 -9.05
N LEU A 190 -8.05 5.09 -7.96
CA LEU A 190 -7.39 6.38 -7.78
C LEU A 190 -5.87 6.18 -7.70
N VAL A 191 -5.12 7.02 -8.41
CA VAL A 191 -3.67 7.20 -8.25
C VAL A 191 -3.35 8.53 -7.57
N TRP A 192 -4.17 9.55 -7.81
CA TRP A 192 -4.07 10.88 -7.21
C TRP A 192 -5.44 11.38 -6.79
N ARG A 193 -5.51 12.08 -5.68
CA ARG A 193 -6.75 12.61 -5.11
C ARG A 193 -6.86 14.11 -5.36
N LYS A 194 -8.09 14.58 -5.50
CA LYS A 194 -8.40 16.02 -5.67
C LYS A 194 -7.92 16.92 -4.53
N ASP A 195 -7.63 16.34 -3.35
CA ASP A 195 -7.10 17.06 -2.19
C ASP A 195 -5.57 17.28 -2.28
N GLY A 196 -4.94 16.89 -3.39
CA GLY A 196 -3.53 17.16 -3.67
C GLY A 196 -2.58 16.05 -3.24
N PHE A 197 -3.08 14.93 -2.71
CA PHE A 197 -2.26 13.81 -2.27
C PHE A 197 -2.38 12.59 -3.20
N PRO A 198 -1.34 11.75 -3.29
CA PRO A 198 -1.47 10.48 -3.98
C PRO A 198 -2.43 9.54 -3.24
N SER A 199 -2.94 8.54 -3.96
CA SER A 199 -3.62 7.41 -3.36
C SER A 199 -2.66 6.54 -2.53
N TYR A 200 -3.21 5.66 -1.70
CA TYR A 200 -2.45 4.59 -1.03
C TYR A 200 -1.67 3.75 -2.05
N GLU A 201 -2.31 3.34 -3.15
CA GLU A 201 -1.69 2.45 -4.14
C GLU A 201 -0.45 3.08 -4.79
N LEU A 202 -0.54 4.36 -5.19
CA LEU A 202 0.60 5.06 -5.78
C LEU A 202 1.70 5.35 -4.76
N ALA A 203 1.35 5.80 -3.55
CA ALA A 203 2.31 6.18 -2.54
C ALA A 203 3.16 4.98 -2.07
N VAL A 204 2.50 3.84 -1.80
CA VAL A 204 3.18 2.61 -1.40
C VAL A 204 4.16 2.14 -2.47
N VAL A 205 3.71 2.06 -3.73
CA VAL A 205 4.58 1.60 -4.83
C VAL A 205 5.76 2.54 -5.03
N ALA A 206 5.52 3.85 -5.05
CA ALA A 206 6.59 4.83 -5.23
C ALA A 206 7.62 4.77 -4.10
N ASP A 207 7.20 4.56 -2.86
CA ASP A 207 8.10 4.41 -1.73
C ASP A 207 8.82 3.08 -1.71
N ASP A 208 8.14 1.98 -2.01
CA ASP A 208 8.73 0.65 -2.07
C ASP A 208 9.81 0.60 -3.16
N VAL A 209 9.57 1.20 -4.33
CA VAL A 209 10.59 1.38 -5.38
C VAL A 209 11.75 2.25 -4.88
N ALA A 210 11.46 3.42 -4.30
CA ALA A 210 12.49 4.36 -3.86
C ALA A 210 13.35 3.81 -2.71
N MET A 211 12.76 3.02 -1.82
CA MET A 211 13.42 2.36 -0.69
C MET A 211 13.95 0.97 -1.04
N ARG A 212 13.79 0.53 -2.29
CA ARG A 212 14.23 -0.77 -2.82
C ARG A 212 13.72 -1.95 -2.01
N ILE A 213 12.45 -1.90 -1.61
CA ILE A 213 11.81 -3.01 -0.90
C ILE A 213 11.76 -4.22 -1.82
N THR A 214 12.21 -5.37 -1.31
CA THR A 214 12.24 -6.64 -2.04
C THR A 214 11.10 -7.56 -1.62
N GLU A 215 10.56 -7.40 -0.41
CA GLU A 215 9.38 -8.14 0.03
C GLU A 215 8.43 -7.28 0.87
N VAL A 216 7.15 -7.40 0.56
CA VAL A 216 6.04 -6.73 1.25
C VAL A 216 5.29 -7.73 2.11
N VAL A 217 5.47 -7.60 3.43
CA VAL A 217 4.71 -8.33 4.45
C VAL A 217 3.59 -7.44 4.98
N ARG A 218 2.32 -7.87 4.88
CA ARG A 218 1.13 -7.12 5.34
C ARG A 218 -0.09 -8.03 5.55
N GLY A 219 -1.22 -7.53 6.03
CA GLY A 219 -2.43 -8.35 6.21
C GLY A 219 -3.09 -8.76 4.89
N GLU A 220 -3.70 -9.95 4.83
CA GLU A 220 -4.38 -10.50 3.64
C GLU A 220 -5.60 -9.71 3.16
N ASP A 221 -6.12 -8.79 3.99
CA ASP A 221 -7.13 -7.82 3.55
C ASP A 221 -6.63 -6.90 2.42
N LEU A 222 -5.31 -6.83 2.21
CA LEU A 222 -4.67 -6.02 1.19
C LEU A 222 -4.32 -6.78 -0.10
N LEU A 223 -4.72 -8.05 -0.24
CA LEU A 223 -4.49 -8.85 -1.46
C LEU A 223 -5.02 -8.15 -2.72
N LYS A 224 -6.22 -7.53 -2.64
CA LYS A 224 -6.77 -6.78 -3.77
C LYS A 224 -5.95 -5.53 -4.10
N SER A 225 -5.39 -4.86 -3.09
CA SER A 225 -4.46 -3.74 -3.30
C SER A 225 -3.17 -4.21 -3.97
N THR A 226 -2.68 -5.41 -3.67
CA THR A 226 -1.54 -6.01 -4.37
C THR A 226 -1.76 -6.07 -5.87
N ALA A 227 -2.93 -6.53 -6.31
CA ALA A 227 -3.26 -6.56 -7.75
C ALA A 227 -3.19 -5.16 -8.38
N ARG A 228 -3.74 -4.14 -7.72
CA ARG A 228 -3.68 -2.74 -8.20
C ARG A 228 -2.24 -2.21 -8.22
N GLN A 229 -1.46 -2.54 -7.20
CA GLN A 229 -0.07 -2.09 -7.06
C GLN A 229 0.85 -2.73 -8.09
N ILE A 230 0.68 -4.02 -8.40
CA ILE A 230 1.42 -4.71 -9.47
C ILE A 230 1.21 -4.01 -10.81
N LEU A 231 -0.01 -3.56 -11.13
CA LEU A 231 -0.24 -2.77 -12.36
C LEU A 231 0.57 -1.47 -12.37
N ILE A 232 0.74 -0.81 -11.23
CA ILE A 232 1.59 0.38 -11.14
C ILE A 232 3.06 0.01 -11.34
N TYR A 233 3.55 -1.07 -10.71
CA TYR A 233 4.93 -1.56 -10.91
C TYR A 233 5.20 -1.85 -12.41
N GLU A 234 4.33 -2.63 -13.05
CA GLU A 234 4.41 -2.95 -14.49
C GLU A 234 4.45 -1.67 -15.35
N SER A 235 3.54 -0.72 -15.09
CA SER A 235 3.48 0.56 -15.82
C SER A 235 4.67 1.49 -15.59
N LEU A 236 5.35 1.35 -14.44
CA LEU A 236 6.59 2.07 -14.14
C LEU A 236 7.84 1.37 -14.71
N GLY A 237 7.69 0.18 -15.30
CA GLY A 237 8.79 -0.61 -15.86
C GLY A 237 9.73 -1.18 -14.80
N VAL A 238 9.21 -1.47 -13.61
CA VAL A 238 9.97 -2.00 -12.46
C VAL A 238 9.36 -3.32 -12.00
N GLU A 239 10.20 -4.23 -11.53
CA GLU A 239 9.76 -5.49 -10.94
C GLU A 239 9.07 -5.22 -9.59
N ALA A 240 7.94 -5.89 -9.35
CA ALA A 240 7.26 -5.83 -8.07
C ALA A 240 8.04 -6.65 -7.01
N PRO A 241 8.00 -6.25 -5.73
CA PRO A 241 8.57 -7.06 -4.67
C PRO A 241 7.82 -8.39 -4.53
N ASP A 242 8.42 -9.34 -3.83
CA ASP A 242 7.70 -10.50 -3.31
C ASP A 242 6.61 -10.04 -2.33
N PHE A 243 5.55 -10.82 -2.20
CA PHE A 243 4.45 -10.53 -1.28
C PHE A 243 4.23 -11.68 -0.30
N TYR A 244 3.98 -11.34 0.96
CA TYR A 244 3.60 -12.30 1.99
C TYR A 244 2.45 -11.70 2.81
N HIS A 245 1.24 -12.20 2.57
CA HIS A 245 0.05 -11.66 3.23
C HIS A 245 -0.28 -12.46 4.49
N CYS A 246 -0.17 -11.88 5.68
CA CYS A 246 -0.49 -12.51 6.97
C CYS A 246 -2.01 -12.66 7.20
N GLU A 247 -2.39 -13.73 7.90
CA GLU A 247 -3.77 -13.95 8.36
C GLU A 247 -4.23 -12.83 9.29
N LEU A 248 -5.50 -12.42 9.16
CA LEU A 248 -6.07 -11.38 10.01
C LEU A 248 -6.32 -11.89 11.44
N MET A 249 -6.00 -11.05 12.42
CA MET A 249 -6.42 -11.30 13.80
C MET A 249 -7.86 -10.82 14.00
N LEU A 250 -8.72 -11.74 14.43
CA LEU A 250 -10.12 -11.50 14.74
C LEU A 250 -10.31 -11.44 16.26
N ASP A 251 -11.32 -10.71 16.72
CA ASP A 251 -11.80 -10.75 18.10
C ASP A 251 -12.65 -12.01 18.37
N ALA A 252 -13.14 -12.15 19.61
CA ALA A 252 -13.95 -13.29 20.02
C ALA A 252 -15.25 -13.43 19.23
N GLU A 253 -15.74 -12.33 18.65
CA GLU A 253 -16.92 -12.25 17.79
C GLU A 253 -16.60 -12.46 16.30
N GLY A 254 -15.35 -12.78 15.96
CA GLY A 254 -14.91 -13.03 14.58
C GLY A 254 -14.73 -11.75 13.76
N LYS A 255 -14.72 -10.57 14.40
CA LYS A 255 -14.53 -9.29 13.74
C LYS A 255 -13.07 -8.88 13.77
N ARG A 256 -12.60 -8.25 12.69
CA ARG A 256 -11.23 -7.75 12.59
C ARG A 256 -10.93 -6.75 13.72
N LEU A 257 -9.83 -6.98 14.43
CA LEU A 257 -9.31 -5.99 15.37
C LEU A 257 -8.98 -4.69 14.61
N ALA A 258 -9.36 -3.55 15.17
CA ALA A 258 -9.20 -2.25 14.53
C ALA A 258 -8.57 -1.24 15.49
N LYS A 259 -7.90 -0.22 14.93
CA LYS A 259 -7.40 0.94 15.68
C LYS A 259 -8.60 1.66 16.31
N ARG A 260 -8.77 1.54 17.63
CA ARG A 260 -9.86 2.17 18.39
C ARG A 260 -9.29 2.73 19.69
N ASP A 261 -9.79 3.90 20.08
CA ASP A 261 -9.55 4.40 21.43
C ASP A 261 -10.31 3.48 22.41
N GLY A 262 -9.58 2.67 23.19
CA GLY A 262 -10.15 1.80 24.25
C GLY A 262 -10.21 0.30 23.96
N VAL A 263 -9.67 -0.18 22.82
CA VAL A 263 -9.41 -1.62 22.60
C VAL A 263 -7.98 -1.93 23.03
N THR A 264 -7.75 -3.17 23.50
CA THR A 264 -6.46 -3.68 23.99
C THR A 264 -5.30 -3.17 23.15
N ARG A 265 -4.50 -2.31 23.78
CA ARG A 265 -3.29 -1.76 23.15
C ARG A 265 -2.26 -2.86 23.01
N LEU A 266 -1.32 -2.68 22.08
CA LEU A 266 -0.19 -3.59 21.92
C LEU A 266 0.51 -3.86 23.28
N THR A 267 0.68 -2.83 24.10
CA THR A 267 1.34 -2.87 25.41
C THR A 267 0.54 -3.56 26.51
N GLU A 268 -0.75 -3.81 26.33
CA GLU A 268 -1.61 -4.42 27.36
C GLU A 268 -1.65 -5.95 27.28
N HIS A 269 -1.16 -6.55 26.19
CA HIS A 269 -1.22 -8.00 25.96
C HIS A 269 0.04 -8.76 26.42
N ASP A 270 1.16 -8.07 26.68
CA ASP A 270 2.41 -8.70 27.18
C ASP A 270 2.44 -8.84 28.72
N ALA A 271 1.41 -8.37 29.43
CA ALA A 271 1.28 -8.53 30.88
C ALA A 271 0.65 -9.88 31.29
N GLY A 272 0.41 -10.80 30.35
CA GLY A 272 -0.16 -12.11 30.64
C GLY A 272 0.11 -13.16 29.57
N GLY A 273 1.20 -13.92 29.73
CA GLY A 273 1.42 -15.23 29.09
C GLY A 273 2.61 -15.32 28.17
#